data_AF-P39926-F1
#
_entry.id   AF-P39926-F1
#
_cell.length_a   1.000
_cell.length_b   1.000
_cell.length_c   1.000
_cell.angle_alpha   90.00
_cell.angle_beta   90.00
_cell.angle_gamma   90.00
#
_symmetry.space_group_name_H-M   'P 1'
#
loop_
_entity.id
_entity.type
_entity.pdbx_description
1 polymer ?
#
loop_
_entity_poly.entity_id
_entity_poly.type
_entity_poly.pdbx_seq_one_letter_code
_entity_poly.pdbx_strand_id
1 'polypeptide(L)'
;MSNANPYENNNPYAENYEMQEDLNNAPTGHSDGSDDFVAFMNKINSINANLSRYENIINQIDAQHKDLLTQVSEEQEMELRRSLDDYISQATDLQYQLKADIKDAQRDGLHDSNKQAQAENCRQKFLKLIQDYRIIDSNYKEESKEQAKRQYTIIQPEATDEEVEAAINDVNGQQIFSQALLNANRRGEAKTALAEVQARHQELLKLEKTMAELTQLFNDMEELVIEQQENVDVIDKNVEDAQQDVEQGVGHTNKAVKSARKARKNKIRCLIICFIIFAIVVVVVVVPSVVETRK
;
A
#
# COMPACT_ATOMS: atom_id res chain seq x y z
N MET A 1 -62.47 -42.31 -55.48
CA MET A 1 -62.34 -40.92 -55.95
C MET A 1 -61.73 -40.11 -54.80
N SER A 2 -60.56 -39.53 -55.07
CA SER A 2 -59.88 -38.43 -54.37
C SER A 2 -59.51 -38.61 -52.90
N ASN A 3 -58.28 -39.12 -52.70
CA ASN A 3 -57.44 -38.96 -51.51
C ASN A 3 -56.48 -37.79 -51.81
N ALA A 4 -56.46 -36.72 -51.03
CA ALA A 4 -55.34 -35.78 -50.93
C ALA A 4 -55.54 -34.84 -49.74
N ASN A 5 -54.70 -35.04 -48.73
CA ASN A 5 -54.56 -34.21 -47.53
C ASN A 5 -53.85 -32.89 -47.91
N PRO A 6 -54.31 -31.71 -47.46
CA PRO A 6 -53.72 -30.42 -47.82
C PRO A 6 -52.53 -30.00 -46.94
N TYR A 7 -51.69 -30.95 -46.49
CA TYR A 7 -50.53 -30.67 -45.64
C TYR A 7 -49.24 -31.24 -46.26
N GLU A 8 -48.83 -30.69 -47.39
CA GLU A 8 -47.53 -30.91 -48.03
C GLU A 8 -46.93 -29.53 -48.33
N ASN A 9 -46.06 -29.07 -47.44
CA ASN A 9 -44.61 -29.06 -47.61
C ASN A 9 -44.12 -27.81 -48.34
N ASN A 10 -43.52 -26.89 -47.59
CA ASN A 10 -42.40 -26.11 -48.09
C ASN A 10 -41.51 -25.73 -46.91
N ASN A 11 -40.61 -26.64 -46.57
CA ASN A 11 -39.50 -26.42 -45.64
C ASN A 11 -38.49 -25.45 -46.27
N PRO A 12 -38.21 -24.27 -45.67
CA PRO A 12 -37.28 -23.29 -46.24
C PRO A 12 -35.79 -23.62 -45.99
N TYR A 13 -35.46 -24.86 -45.62
CA TYR A 13 -34.09 -25.32 -45.37
C TYR A 13 -33.70 -26.45 -46.32
N ALA A 14 -33.52 -26.16 -47.61
CA ALA A 14 -32.83 -27.04 -48.54
C ALA A 14 -32.36 -26.29 -49.80
N GLU A 15 -31.07 -26.47 -50.13
CA GLU A 15 -30.40 -26.19 -51.41
C GLU A 15 -30.10 -24.72 -51.78
N ASN A 16 -28.85 -24.33 -51.53
CA ASN A 16 -27.90 -24.06 -52.62
C ASN A 16 -26.46 -24.00 -52.06
N TYR A 17 -25.69 -25.06 -52.32
CA TYR A 17 -24.24 -25.06 -52.19
C TYR A 17 -23.65 -24.46 -53.48
N GLU A 18 -23.28 -23.19 -53.48
CA GLU A 18 -22.35 -22.63 -54.46
C GLU A 18 -21.33 -21.75 -53.73
N MET A 19 -20.06 -22.17 -53.81
CA MET A 19 -18.90 -21.42 -53.33
C MET A 19 -18.66 -20.23 -54.26
N GLN A 20 -18.70 -19.01 -53.73
CA GLN A 20 -17.97 -17.89 -54.31
C GLN A 20 -17.46 -16.97 -53.20
N GLU A 21 -16.14 -16.90 -53.11
CA GLU A 21 -15.39 -15.96 -52.28
C GLU A 21 -15.81 -14.53 -52.62
N ASP A 22 -16.30 -13.78 -51.62
CA ASP A 22 -16.09 -12.34 -51.60
C ASP A 22 -15.80 -11.86 -50.17
N LEU A 23 -14.66 -11.20 -50.06
CA LEU A 23 -14.01 -10.72 -48.86
C LEU A 23 -14.58 -9.35 -48.51
N ASN A 24 -15.09 -9.16 -47.29
CA ASN A 24 -14.74 -8.04 -46.39
C ASN A 24 -15.71 -7.88 -45.22
N ASN A 25 -15.40 -8.61 -44.15
CA ASN A 25 -15.26 -8.15 -42.77
C ASN A 25 -15.84 -6.75 -42.42
N ALA A 26 -17.00 -6.73 -41.77
CA ALA A 26 -17.47 -5.60 -40.97
C ALA A 26 -17.09 -5.84 -39.49
N PRO A 27 -16.30 -4.97 -38.82
CA PRO A 27 -16.04 -5.13 -37.41
C PRO A 27 -17.16 -4.47 -36.59
N THR A 28 -17.80 -5.28 -35.77
CA THR A 28 -18.72 -4.90 -34.70
C THR A 28 -17.99 -4.08 -33.63
N GLY A 29 -18.32 -2.79 -33.52
CA GLY A 29 -17.80 -1.91 -32.46
C GLY A 29 -18.63 -2.02 -31.19
N HIS A 30 -18.13 -2.74 -30.18
CA HIS A 30 -18.65 -2.82 -28.79
C HIS A 30 -17.50 -3.11 -27.78
N SER A 31 -16.29 -2.57 -27.99
CA SER A 31 -15.10 -2.83 -27.14
C SER A 31 -14.72 -1.69 -26.19
N ASP A 32 -15.29 -0.50 -26.35
CA ASP A 32 -14.78 0.72 -25.68
C ASP A 32 -15.10 0.75 -24.18
N GLY A 33 -16.32 0.36 -23.79
CA GLY A 33 -16.74 0.35 -22.37
C GLY A 33 -16.06 -0.71 -21.51
N SER A 34 -15.66 -1.85 -22.10
CA SER A 34 -14.92 -2.88 -21.35
C SER A 34 -13.49 -2.44 -21.05
N ASP A 35 -12.84 -1.76 -21.99
CA ASP A 35 -11.47 -1.28 -21.81
C ASP A 35 -11.42 -0.15 -20.77
N ASP A 36 -12.40 0.76 -20.77
CA ASP A 36 -12.54 1.81 -19.76
C ASP A 36 -12.78 1.25 -18.35
N PHE A 37 -13.69 0.28 -18.19
CA PHE A 37 -13.92 -0.35 -16.89
C PHE A 37 -12.67 -1.10 -16.39
N VAL A 38 -11.97 -1.82 -17.27
CA VAL A 38 -10.72 -2.51 -16.92
C VAL A 38 -9.63 -1.51 -16.50
N ALA A 39 -9.50 -0.39 -17.19
CA ALA A 39 -8.57 0.68 -16.82
C ALA A 39 -8.90 1.26 -15.43
N PHE A 40 -10.17 1.52 -15.15
CA PHE A 40 -10.63 1.98 -13.85
C PHE A 40 -10.32 0.96 -12.73
N MET A 41 -10.63 -0.32 -12.94
CA MET A 41 -10.34 -1.35 -11.93
C MET A 41 -8.84 -1.53 -11.69
N ASN A 42 -7.99 -1.34 -12.71
CA ASN A 42 -6.53 -1.32 -12.52
C ASN A 42 -6.09 -0.14 -11.63
N LYS A 43 -6.71 1.03 -11.77
CA LYS A 43 -6.49 2.18 -10.88
C LYS A 43 -6.89 1.85 -9.44
N ILE A 44 -8.08 1.29 -9.22
CA ILE A 44 -8.54 0.86 -7.89
C ILE A 44 -7.61 -0.18 -7.27
N ASN A 45 -7.11 -1.14 -8.04
CA ASN A 45 -6.14 -2.12 -7.57
C ASN A 45 -4.81 -1.47 -7.15
N SER A 46 -4.35 -0.46 -7.90
CA SER A 46 -3.15 0.32 -7.54
C SER A 46 -3.35 1.10 -6.24
N ILE A 47 -4.52 1.75 -6.07
CA ILE A 47 -4.87 2.46 -4.84
C ILE A 47 -4.89 1.49 -3.65
N ASN A 48 -5.56 0.34 -3.76
CA ASN A 48 -5.59 -0.66 -2.68
C ASN A 48 -4.20 -1.22 -2.35
N ALA A 49 -3.33 -1.40 -3.33
CA ALA A 49 -1.93 -1.79 -3.09
C ALA A 49 -1.15 -0.72 -2.32
N ASN A 50 -1.34 0.56 -2.68
CA ASN A 50 -0.74 1.69 -1.97
C ASN A 50 -1.32 1.86 -0.56
N LEU A 51 -2.61 1.63 -0.35
CA LEU A 51 -3.24 1.61 0.98
C LEU A 51 -2.65 0.51 1.85
N SER A 52 -2.47 -0.70 1.31
CA SER A 52 -1.83 -1.81 2.03
C SER A 52 -0.38 -1.47 2.40
N ARG A 53 0.36 -0.82 1.48
CA ARG A 53 1.73 -0.36 1.76
C ARG A 53 1.74 0.72 2.85
N TYR A 54 0.80 1.66 2.80
CA TYR A 54 0.65 2.73 3.78
C TYR A 54 0.35 2.16 5.18
N GLU A 55 -0.58 1.20 5.29
CA GLU A 55 -0.85 0.48 6.54
C GLU A 55 0.40 -0.21 7.10
N ASN A 56 1.17 -0.89 6.24
CA ASN A 56 2.43 -1.52 6.67
C ASN A 56 3.43 -0.50 7.20
N ILE A 57 3.59 0.65 6.54
CA ILE A 57 4.50 1.72 6.99
C ILE A 57 4.04 2.30 8.33
N ILE A 58 2.74 2.58 8.50
CA ILE A 58 2.19 3.06 9.78
C ILE A 58 2.50 2.08 10.92
N ASN A 59 2.35 0.77 10.68
CA ASN A 59 2.70 -0.26 11.65
C ASN A 59 4.21 -0.32 11.95
N GLN A 60 5.07 -0.04 10.97
CA GLN A 60 6.51 0.07 11.21
C GLN A 60 6.83 1.31 12.06
N ILE A 61 6.17 2.44 11.82
CA ILE A 61 6.33 3.66 12.62
C ILE A 61 5.95 3.41 14.08
N ASP A 62 4.79 2.78 14.33
CA ASP A 62 4.36 2.39 15.68
C ASP A 62 5.38 1.49 16.39
N ALA A 63 5.93 0.51 15.67
CA ALA A 63 6.98 -0.36 16.22
C ALA A 63 8.26 0.42 16.56
N GLN A 64 8.73 1.29 15.65
CA GLN A 64 9.91 2.13 15.90
C GLN A 64 9.71 3.09 17.07
N HIS A 65 8.52 3.70 17.21
CA HIS A 65 8.16 4.54 18.36
C HIS A 65 8.27 3.76 19.68
N LYS A 66 7.70 2.56 19.75
CA LYS A 66 7.78 1.70 20.95
C LYS A 66 9.22 1.30 21.29
N ASP A 67 10.02 0.98 20.28
CA ASP A 67 11.43 0.64 20.47
C ASP A 67 12.22 1.86 20.99
N LEU A 68 11.99 3.06 20.46
CA LEU A 68 12.63 4.31 20.89
C LEU A 68 12.31 4.72 22.34
N LEU A 69 11.19 4.25 22.90
CA LEU A 69 10.83 4.52 24.29
C LEU A 69 11.58 3.61 25.27
N THR A 70 12.05 2.46 24.81
CA THR A 70 12.68 1.43 25.67
C THR A 70 14.18 1.27 25.41
N GLN A 71 14.67 1.79 24.29
CA GLN A 71 16.07 1.69 23.90
C GLN A 71 16.99 2.48 24.84
N VAL A 72 18.07 1.84 25.26
CA VAL A 72 19.11 2.42 26.15
C VAL A 72 20.46 2.59 25.47
N SER A 73 20.68 1.93 24.32
CA SER A 73 21.92 2.04 23.55
C SER A 73 21.85 3.21 22.57
N GLU A 74 22.75 4.19 22.69
CA GLU A 74 22.83 5.36 21.79
C GLU A 74 22.98 4.96 20.31
N GLU A 75 23.76 3.91 20.02
CA GLU A 75 23.98 3.43 18.65
C GLU A 75 22.69 2.90 18.03
N GLN A 76 21.97 2.05 18.77
CA GLN A 76 20.69 1.49 18.31
C GLN A 76 19.59 2.56 18.24
N GLU A 77 19.58 3.51 19.18
CA GLU A 77 18.66 4.66 19.14
C GLU A 77 18.85 5.47 17.85
N MET A 78 20.10 5.74 17.45
CA MET A 78 20.39 6.46 16.22
C MET A 78 19.92 5.71 14.97
N GLU A 79 20.07 4.38 14.93
CA GLU A 79 19.58 3.55 13.83
C GLU A 79 18.04 3.52 13.75
N LEU A 80 17.37 3.41 14.91
CA LEU A 80 15.90 3.47 15.00
C LEU A 80 15.39 4.84 14.52
N ARG A 81 16.01 5.95 14.94
CA ARG A 81 15.63 7.31 14.51
C ARG A 81 15.79 7.50 13.00
N ARG A 82 16.87 6.98 12.40
CA ARG A 82 17.06 7.03 10.94
C ARG A 82 16.01 6.22 10.19
N SER A 83 15.68 5.03 10.70
CA SER A 83 14.66 4.17 10.11
C SER A 83 13.27 4.81 10.22
N LEU A 84 12.97 5.44 11.36
CA LEU A 84 11.75 6.20 11.57
C LEU A 84 11.63 7.38 10.60
N ASP A 85 12.67 8.20 10.44
CA ASP A 85 12.66 9.33 9.48
C ASP A 85 12.41 8.82 8.03
N ASP A 86 12.96 7.66 7.64
CA ASP A 86 12.71 7.03 6.33
C ASP A 86 11.25 6.58 6.18
N TYR A 87 10.69 5.89 7.18
CA TYR A 87 9.28 5.47 7.16
C TYR A 87 8.33 6.66 7.13
N ILE A 88 8.60 7.73 7.87
CA ILE A 88 7.82 8.98 7.84
C ILE A 88 7.85 9.57 6.42
N SER A 89 9.04 9.66 5.79
CA SER A 89 9.14 10.16 4.41
C SER A 89 8.34 9.31 3.43
N GLN A 90 8.42 7.98 3.53
CA GLN A 90 7.64 7.07 2.68
C GLN A 90 6.13 7.21 2.92
N ALA A 91 5.71 7.42 4.17
CA ALA A 91 4.32 7.66 4.53
C ALA A 91 3.80 8.94 3.89
N THR A 92 4.56 10.03 3.96
CA THR A 92 4.21 11.32 3.34
C THR A 92 4.08 11.21 1.82
N ASP A 93 5.02 10.53 1.15
CA ASP A 93 4.96 10.32 -0.30
C ASP A 93 3.71 9.52 -0.71
N LEU A 94 3.38 8.46 0.02
CA LEU A 94 2.18 7.66 -0.23
C LEU A 94 0.90 8.44 0.05
N GLN A 95 0.88 9.31 1.05
CA GLN A 95 -0.28 10.17 1.33
C GLN A 95 -0.59 11.10 0.17
N TYR A 96 0.43 11.74 -0.42
CA TYR A 96 0.24 12.59 -1.60
C TYR A 96 -0.27 11.78 -2.82
N GLN A 97 0.30 10.59 -3.06
CA GLN A 97 -0.12 9.71 -4.14
C GLN A 97 -1.56 9.23 -3.95
N LEU A 98 -1.88 8.68 -2.77
CA LEU A 98 -3.23 8.20 -2.44
C LEU A 98 -4.28 9.31 -2.55
N LYS A 99 -3.99 10.52 -2.05
CA LYS A 99 -4.88 11.67 -2.20
C LYS A 99 -5.15 11.98 -3.67
N ALA A 100 -4.11 12.00 -4.51
CA ALA A 100 -4.26 12.28 -5.95
C ALA A 100 -5.05 11.17 -6.66
N ASP A 101 -4.67 9.92 -6.46
CA ASP A 101 -5.27 8.76 -7.13
C ASP A 101 -6.74 8.55 -6.71
N ILE A 102 -7.07 8.75 -5.44
CA ILE A 102 -8.46 8.65 -4.95
C ILE A 102 -9.31 9.78 -5.53
N LYS A 103 -8.80 11.03 -5.55
CA LYS A 103 -9.51 12.16 -6.18
C LYS A 103 -9.76 11.90 -7.67
N ASP A 104 -8.79 11.31 -8.36
CA ASP A 104 -8.90 10.96 -9.77
C ASP A 104 -9.92 9.82 -9.99
N ALA A 105 -9.91 8.79 -9.14
CA ALA A 105 -10.91 7.71 -9.19
C ALA A 105 -12.33 8.19 -8.89
N GLN A 106 -12.51 9.14 -7.96
CA GLN A 106 -13.82 9.74 -7.68
C GLN A 106 -14.34 10.55 -8.88
N ARG A 107 -13.46 11.24 -9.60
CA ARG A 107 -13.82 11.97 -10.84
C ARG A 107 -14.28 11.03 -11.94
N ASP A 108 -13.59 9.91 -12.15
CA ASP A 108 -14.00 8.89 -13.11
C ASP A 108 -15.36 8.26 -12.76
N GLY A 109 -15.70 8.24 -11.47
CA GLY A 109 -16.96 7.69 -10.95
C GLY A 109 -18.16 8.63 -10.94
N LEU A 110 -18.03 9.90 -11.36
CA LEU A 110 -19.10 10.91 -11.22
C LEU A 110 -20.43 10.52 -11.88
N HIS A 111 -20.39 9.72 -12.95
CA HIS A 111 -21.57 9.28 -13.70
C HIS A 111 -21.75 7.75 -13.71
N ASP A 112 -20.93 7.01 -12.97
CA ASP A 112 -20.97 5.56 -12.88
C ASP A 112 -21.02 5.15 -11.42
N SER A 113 -22.20 4.71 -10.98
CA SER A 113 -22.45 4.31 -9.59
C SER A 113 -21.51 3.20 -9.11
N ASN A 114 -21.07 2.29 -9.98
CA ASN A 114 -20.15 1.21 -9.59
C ASN A 114 -18.75 1.76 -9.35
N LYS A 115 -18.26 2.62 -10.26
CA LYS A 115 -16.96 3.29 -10.10
C LYS A 115 -16.95 4.20 -8.88
N GLN A 116 -18.01 4.97 -8.68
CA GLN A 116 -18.19 5.83 -7.51
C GLN A 116 -18.04 5.05 -6.20
N ALA A 117 -18.74 3.92 -6.11
CA ALA A 117 -18.74 3.08 -4.93
C ALA A 117 -17.35 2.48 -4.61
N GLN A 118 -16.60 2.07 -5.65
CA GLN A 118 -15.21 1.60 -5.50
C GLN A 118 -14.27 2.73 -5.03
N ALA A 119 -14.37 3.92 -5.63
CA ALA A 119 -13.56 5.07 -5.23
C ALA A 119 -13.85 5.50 -3.78
N GLU A 120 -15.13 5.47 -3.38
CA GLU A 120 -15.57 5.77 -2.01
C GLU A 120 -15.04 4.75 -1.00
N ASN A 121 -15.04 3.45 -1.34
CA ASN A 121 -14.45 2.43 -0.48
C ASN A 121 -12.94 2.67 -0.23
N CYS A 122 -12.20 3.03 -1.29
CA CYS A 122 -10.79 3.41 -1.15
C CYS A 122 -10.61 4.66 -0.27
N ARG A 123 -11.48 5.67 -0.43
CA ARG A 123 -11.46 6.89 0.38
C ARG A 123 -11.69 6.61 1.86
N GLN A 124 -12.69 5.79 2.19
CA GLN A 124 -12.99 5.40 3.57
C GLN A 124 -11.85 4.62 4.21
N LYS A 125 -11.25 3.66 3.48
CA LYS A 125 -10.05 2.95 3.92
C LYS A 125 -8.89 3.92 4.18
N PHE A 126 -8.69 4.92 3.31
CA PHE A 126 -7.63 5.91 3.50
C PHE A 126 -7.86 6.78 4.74
N LEU A 127 -9.08 7.30 4.93
CA LEU A 127 -9.45 8.05 6.13
C LEU A 127 -9.21 7.25 7.41
N LYS A 128 -9.56 5.96 7.42
CA LYS A 128 -9.28 5.07 8.55
C LYS A 128 -7.78 4.99 8.83
N LEU A 129 -6.95 4.77 7.82
CA LEU A 129 -5.49 4.68 7.99
C LEU A 129 -4.87 6.00 8.46
N ILE A 130 -5.35 7.15 7.96
CA ILE A 130 -4.91 8.47 8.45
C ILE A 130 -5.27 8.61 9.93
N GLN A 131 -6.48 8.22 10.33
CA GLN A 131 -6.91 8.28 11.73
C GLN A 131 -6.09 7.35 12.63
N ASP A 132 -5.81 6.12 12.17
CA ASP A 132 -4.96 5.17 12.88
C ASP A 132 -3.54 5.75 13.08
N TYR A 133 -2.97 6.37 12.04
CA TYR A 133 -1.65 7.01 12.15
C TYR A 133 -1.65 8.20 13.12
N ARG A 134 -2.68 9.05 13.10
CA ARG A 134 -2.82 10.17 14.07
C ARG A 134 -2.88 9.67 15.51
N ILE A 135 -3.53 8.53 15.76
CA ILE A 135 -3.60 7.92 17.09
C ILE A 135 -2.22 7.43 17.53
N ILE A 136 -1.48 6.76 16.64
CA ILE A 136 -0.10 6.31 16.90
C ILE A 136 0.81 7.49 17.28
N ASP A 137 0.78 8.56 16.50
CA ASP A 137 1.58 9.76 16.77
C ASP A 137 1.14 10.45 18.07
N SER A 138 -0.16 10.53 18.35
CA SER A 138 -0.67 11.10 19.60
C SER A 138 -0.21 10.31 20.83
N ASN A 139 -0.23 8.98 20.77
CA ASN A 139 0.21 8.13 21.87
C ASN A 139 1.72 8.30 22.12
N TYR A 140 2.53 8.28 21.05
CA TYR A 140 3.97 8.50 21.16
C TYR A 140 4.29 9.90 21.71
N LYS A 141 3.52 10.93 21.31
CA LYS A 141 3.65 12.29 21.84
C LYS A 141 3.48 12.31 23.36
N GLU A 142 2.44 11.66 23.87
CA GLU A 142 2.14 11.60 25.30
C GLU A 142 3.25 10.87 26.07
N GLU A 143 3.70 9.73 25.57
CA GLU A 143 4.77 8.93 26.18
C GLU A 143 6.12 9.66 26.17
N SER A 144 6.48 10.30 25.06
CA SER A 144 7.71 11.11 24.92
C SER A 144 7.68 12.32 25.85
N LYS A 145 6.53 12.98 25.98
CA LYS A 145 6.34 14.08 26.93
C LYS A 145 6.52 13.62 28.37
N GLU A 146 5.94 12.49 28.76
CA GLU A 146 6.09 11.92 30.09
C GLU A 146 7.56 11.54 30.40
N GLN A 147 8.30 11.00 29.43
CA GLN A 147 9.75 10.78 29.58
C GLN A 147 10.52 12.09 29.79
N ALA A 148 10.22 13.13 29.00
CA ALA A 148 10.84 14.44 29.16
C ALA A 148 10.56 15.06 30.54
N LYS A 149 9.34 14.89 31.07
CA LYS A 149 8.97 15.30 32.44
C LYS A 149 9.85 14.62 33.47
N ARG A 150 9.94 13.30 33.42
CA ARG A 150 10.76 12.51 34.36
C ARG A 150 12.22 12.95 34.32
N GLN A 151 12.76 13.17 33.13
CA GLN A 151 14.14 13.61 32.96
C GLN A 151 14.39 15.01 33.52
N TYR A 152 13.43 15.92 33.35
CA TYR A 152 13.52 17.24 33.96
C TYR A 152 13.40 17.20 35.48
N THR A 153 12.47 16.43 36.05
CA THR A 153 12.30 16.30 37.51
C THR A 153 13.51 15.67 38.19
N ILE A 154 14.30 14.84 37.50
CA ILE A 154 15.59 14.33 38.02
C ILE A 154 16.59 15.48 38.25
N ILE A 155 16.59 16.51 37.38
CA ILE A 155 17.47 17.68 37.50
C ILE A 155 16.90 18.68 38.52
N GLN A 156 15.59 18.90 38.47
CA GLN A 156 14.88 19.89 39.27
C GLN A 156 13.70 19.23 40.02
N PRO A 157 13.97 18.51 41.13
CA PRO A 157 12.94 17.79 41.88
C PRO A 157 11.89 18.70 42.52
N GLU A 158 12.21 19.98 42.69
CA GLU A 158 11.33 21.00 43.27
C GLU A 158 10.50 21.75 42.20
N ALA A 159 10.60 21.38 40.92
CA ALA A 159 9.82 22.03 39.86
C ALA A 159 8.33 21.69 39.99
N THR A 160 7.48 22.70 39.87
CA THR A 160 6.03 22.53 39.78
C THR A 160 5.64 21.89 38.44
N ASP A 161 4.49 21.22 38.39
CA ASP A 161 3.98 20.62 37.14
C ASP A 161 3.84 21.67 36.04
N GLU A 162 3.44 22.91 36.37
CA GLU A 162 3.36 24.00 35.41
C GLU A 162 4.75 24.42 34.88
N GLU A 163 5.78 24.45 35.73
CA GLU A 163 7.16 24.74 35.30
C GLU A 163 7.72 23.64 34.40
N VAL A 164 7.46 22.37 34.72
CA VAL A 164 7.87 21.23 33.89
C VAL A 164 7.21 21.32 32.51
N GLU A 165 5.90 21.56 32.47
CA GLU A 165 5.12 21.72 31.25
C GLU A 165 5.60 22.92 30.41
N ALA A 166 5.82 24.07 31.04
CA ALA A 166 6.32 25.26 30.36
C ALA A 166 7.70 25.00 29.74
N ALA A 167 8.56 24.30 30.47
CA ALA A 167 9.89 23.98 29.97
C ALA A 167 9.81 23.02 28.76
N ILE A 168 8.98 21.98 28.79
CA ILE A 168 8.89 20.99 27.70
C ILE A 168 8.18 21.52 26.45
N ASN A 169 7.13 22.33 26.60
CA ASN A 169 6.30 22.76 25.46
C ASN A 169 6.78 24.07 24.81
N ASP A 170 7.43 24.96 25.57
CA ASP A 170 7.81 26.26 25.01
C ASP A 170 9.07 26.15 24.15
N VAL A 171 9.05 26.83 23.00
CA VAL A 171 10.24 27.08 22.18
C VAL A 171 11.28 27.86 23.00
N ASN A 172 10.83 28.70 23.96
CA ASN A 172 11.71 29.34 24.95
C ASN A 172 12.01 28.47 26.17
N GLY A 173 11.54 27.23 26.21
CA GLY A 173 11.86 26.28 27.27
C GLY A 173 13.36 26.17 27.49
N GLN A 174 14.16 26.35 26.42
CA GLN A 174 15.62 26.44 26.48
C GLN A 174 16.13 27.48 27.49
N GLN A 175 15.45 28.63 27.64
CA GLN A 175 15.80 29.66 28.64
C GLN A 175 15.48 29.19 30.05
N ILE A 176 14.28 28.65 30.29
CA ILE A 176 13.85 28.11 31.59
C ILE A 176 14.80 26.99 32.05
N PHE A 177 15.14 26.06 31.13
CA PHE A 177 16.08 24.98 31.39
C PHE A 177 17.53 25.46 31.59
N SER A 178 17.97 26.50 30.89
CA SER A 178 19.30 27.09 31.12
C SER A 178 19.41 27.68 32.53
N GLN A 179 18.33 28.27 33.05
CA GLN A 179 18.29 28.78 34.40
C GLN A 179 18.31 27.64 35.43
N ALA A 180 17.61 26.54 35.17
CA ALA A 180 17.65 25.33 35.98
C ALA A 180 19.08 24.75 36.09
N LEU A 181 19.83 24.73 34.98
CA LEU A 181 21.23 24.29 34.94
C LEU A 181 22.19 25.12 35.79
N LEU A 182 21.97 26.44 35.85
CA LEU A 182 22.78 27.34 36.68
C LEU A 182 22.59 27.04 38.17
N ASN A 183 21.39 26.61 38.54
CA ASN A 183 21.01 26.26 39.91
C ASN A 183 21.33 24.80 40.28
N ALA A 184 21.61 23.94 39.30
CA ALA A 184 21.86 22.52 39.53
C ALA A 184 23.22 22.26 40.21
N ASN A 185 23.20 21.63 41.38
CA ASN A 185 24.40 21.24 42.13
C ASN A 185 25.29 20.21 41.39
N ARG A 186 24.71 19.44 40.46
CA ARG A 186 25.40 18.37 39.69
C ARG A 186 25.48 18.74 38.21
N ARG A 187 26.36 19.69 37.87
CA ARG A 187 26.49 20.24 36.51
C ARG A 187 26.74 19.19 35.41
N GLY A 188 27.42 18.09 35.71
CA GLY A 188 27.71 17.03 34.73
C GLY A 188 26.46 16.27 34.29
N GLU A 189 25.72 15.72 35.25
CA GLU A 189 24.46 15.00 34.99
C GLU A 189 23.39 15.90 34.41
N ALA A 190 23.31 17.14 34.90
CA ALA A 190 22.38 18.11 34.37
C ALA A 190 22.64 18.43 32.89
N LYS A 191 23.90 18.40 32.41
CA LYS A 191 24.22 18.59 30.98
C LYS A 191 23.74 17.43 30.10
N THR A 192 23.94 16.18 30.53
CA THR A 192 23.47 15.01 29.77
C THR A 192 21.95 15.00 29.71
N ALA A 193 21.30 15.21 30.86
CA ALA A 193 19.86 15.29 30.93
C ALA A 193 19.29 16.47 30.11
N LEU A 194 20.00 17.60 30.03
CA LEU A 194 19.65 18.70 29.13
C LEU A 194 19.67 18.28 27.65
N ALA A 195 20.74 17.61 27.21
CA ALA A 195 20.87 17.19 25.82
C ALA A 195 19.71 16.25 25.43
N GLU A 196 19.31 15.37 26.34
CA GLU A 196 18.17 14.47 26.15
C GLU A 196 16.83 15.22 26.08
N VAL A 197 16.57 16.15 27.00
CA VAL A 197 15.35 16.98 26.96
C VAL A 197 15.28 17.82 25.68
N GLN A 198 16.40 18.38 25.21
CA GLN A 198 16.45 19.12 23.95
C GLN A 198 16.17 18.22 22.73
N ALA A 199 16.75 17.02 22.70
CA ALA A 199 16.47 16.04 21.64
C ALA A 199 14.99 15.64 21.61
N ARG A 200 14.40 15.40 22.78
CA ARG A 200 12.97 15.09 22.93
C ARG A 200 12.07 16.25 22.51
N HIS A 201 12.43 17.50 22.86
CA HIS A 201 11.67 18.67 22.41
C HIS A 201 11.68 18.82 20.88
N GLN A 202 12.84 18.64 20.24
CA GLN A 202 12.92 18.67 18.76
C GLN A 202 12.07 17.57 18.11
N GLU A 203 12.04 16.39 18.73
CA GLU A 203 11.19 15.27 18.31
C GLU A 203 9.70 15.59 18.46
N LEU A 204 9.29 16.20 19.58
CA LEU A 204 7.90 16.65 19.78
C LEU A 204 7.48 17.67 18.72
N LEU A 205 8.35 18.62 18.35
CA LEU A 205 8.05 19.59 17.29
C LEU A 205 7.87 18.93 15.92
N LYS A 206 8.70 17.93 15.58
CA LYS A 206 8.54 17.14 14.35
C LYS A 206 7.20 16.42 14.35
N LEU A 207 6.85 15.79 15.47
CA LEU A 207 5.61 15.04 15.63
C LEU A 207 4.38 15.95 15.51
N GLU A 208 4.41 17.13 16.12
CA GLU A 208 3.35 18.13 15.99
C GLU A 208 3.15 18.58 14.54
N LYS A 209 4.25 18.77 13.80
CA LYS A 209 4.18 19.08 12.37
C LYS A 209 3.52 17.94 11.59
N THR A 210 3.93 16.68 11.80
CA THR A 210 3.33 15.52 11.14
C THR A 210 1.84 15.40 11.48
N MET A 211 1.45 15.56 12.75
CA MET A 211 0.05 15.53 13.17
C MET A 211 -0.80 16.65 12.53
N ALA A 212 -0.22 17.83 12.33
CA ALA A 212 -0.89 18.93 11.63
C ALA A 212 -1.09 18.61 10.14
N GLU A 213 -0.07 18.06 9.48
CA GLU A 213 -0.14 17.60 8.09
C GLU A 213 -1.19 16.49 7.91
N LEU A 214 -1.22 15.50 8.80
CA LEU A 214 -2.23 14.44 8.81
C LEU A 214 -3.65 14.99 9.04
N THR A 215 -3.81 16.00 9.90
CA THR A 215 -5.11 16.63 10.15
C THR A 215 -5.59 17.40 8.91
N GLN A 216 -4.69 18.12 8.24
CA GLN A 216 -5.01 18.78 6.97
C GLN A 216 -5.40 17.76 5.91
N LEU A 217 -4.64 16.67 5.77
CA LEU A 217 -4.93 15.59 4.84
C LEU A 217 -6.29 14.93 5.13
N PHE A 218 -6.60 14.68 6.41
CA PHE A 218 -7.89 14.12 6.83
C PHE A 218 -9.04 15.01 6.37
N ASN A 219 -8.96 16.32 6.66
CA ASN A 219 -9.98 17.30 6.23
C ASN A 219 -10.09 17.36 4.70
N ASP A 220 -8.96 17.36 3.98
CA ASP A 220 -8.92 17.36 2.52
C ASP A 220 -9.59 16.13 1.89
N MET A 221 -9.65 15.00 2.62
CA MET A 221 -10.27 13.75 2.18
C MET A 221 -11.73 13.62 2.66
N GLU A 222 -12.13 14.32 3.72
CA GLU A 222 -13.53 14.45 4.15
C GLU A 222 -14.31 15.45 3.27
N GLU A 223 -13.71 16.58 2.89
CA GLU A 223 -14.38 17.60 2.05
C GLU A 223 -14.81 17.05 0.69
N LEU A 224 -14.12 16.02 0.19
CA LEU A 224 -14.43 15.34 -1.08
C LEU A 224 -15.82 14.68 -1.12
N VAL A 225 -16.49 14.53 0.02
CA VAL A 225 -17.81 13.86 0.10
C VAL A 225 -18.96 14.74 -0.38
N ILE A 226 -18.76 16.07 -0.47
CA ILE A 226 -19.87 17.03 -0.54
C ILE A 226 -20.65 17.02 -1.87
N GLU A 227 -20.15 16.40 -2.94
CA GLU A 227 -20.88 16.35 -4.23
C GLU A 227 -21.79 15.11 -4.42
N GLN A 228 -21.93 14.18 -3.45
CA GLN A 228 -22.49 12.85 -3.71
C GLN A 228 -23.54 12.34 -2.70
N GLN A 229 -24.51 13.18 -2.31
CA GLN A 229 -25.41 12.85 -1.19
C GLN A 229 -26.61 11.93 -1.51
N GLU A 230 -26.84 11.45 -2.75
CA GLU A 230 -28.11 10.75 -3.07
C GLU A 230 -28.06 9.20 -3.12
N ASN A 231 -26.90 8.52 -3.11
CA ASN A 231 -26.83 7.07 -3.39
C ASN A 231 -25.95 6.23 -2.43
N VAL A 232 -25.83 6.59 -1.15
CA VAL A 232 -24.93 5.85 -0.23
C VAL A 232 -25.43 4.43 0.11
N ASP A 233 -26.74 4.18 0.13
CA ASP A 233 -27.30 2.88 0.58
C ASP A 233 -27.18 1.72 -0.43
N VAL A 234 -26.80 1.98 -1.69
CA VAL A 234 -26.62 0.93 -2.72
C VAL A 234 -25.15 0.45 -2.79
N ILE A 235 -24.25 1.16 -2.13
CA ILE A 235 -22.79 0.97 -2.20
C ILE A 235 -22.38 -0.36 -1.57
N ASP A 236 -22.96 -0.75 -0.44
CA ASP A 236 -22.48 -1.92 0.31
C ASP A 236 -22.61 -3.23 -0.47
N LYS A 237 -23.67 -3.41 -1.27
CA LYS A 237 -23.93 -4.68 -1.95
C LYS A 237 -23.20 -4.81 -3.30
N ASN A 238 -23.19 -3.74 -4.11
CA ASN A 238 -22.59 -3.80 -5.45
C ASN A 238 -21.05 -3.75 -5.41
N VAL A 239 -20.46 -3.16 -4.36
CA VAL A 239 -19.01 -3.13 -4.17
C VAL A 239 -18.47 -4.48 -3.76
N GLU A 240 -19.17 -5.20 -2.89
CA GLU A 240 -18.77 -6.55 -2.47
C GLU A 240 -18.72 -7.51 -3.67
N ASP A 241 -19.77 -7.49 -4.51
CA ASP A 241 -19.84 -8.30 -5.73
C ASP A 241 -18.74 -7.92 -6.75
N ALA A 242 -18.56 -6.61 -7.03
CA ALA A 242 -17.55 -6.15 -7.98
C ALA A 242 -16.11 -6.36 -7.49
N GLN A 243 -15.85 -6.21 -6.18
CA GLN A 243 -14.55 -6.49 -5.58
C GLN A 243 -14.26 -8.00 -5.62
N GLN A 244 -15.23 -8.84 -5.31
CA GLN A 244 -15.07 -10.30 -5.35
C GLN A 244 -14.79 -10.80 -6.78
N ASP A 245 -15.43 -10.24 -7.79
CA ASP A 245 -15.20 -10.61 -9.20
C ASP A 245 -13.82 -10.17 -9.70
N VAL A 246 -13.34 -8.99 -9.29
CA VAL A 246 -12.00 -8.52 -9.65
C VAL A 246 -10.92 -9.24 -8.85
N GLU A 247 -11.11 -9.54 -7.57
CA GLU A 247 -10.18 -10.37 -6.80
C GLU A 247 -10.06 -11.78 -7.39
N GLN A 248 -11.17 -12.35 -7.88
CA GLN A 248 -11.12 -13.60 -8.64
C GLN A 248 -10.34 -13.41 -9.95
N GLY A 249 -10.62 -12.36 -10.73
CA GLY A 249 -9.93 -12.06 -11.99
C GLY A 249 -8.41 -11.88 -11.82
N VAL A 250 -7.99 -11.05 -10.87
CA VAL A 250 -6.57 -10.77 -10.56
C VAL A 250 -5.91 -11.98 -9.86
N GLY A 251 -6.67 -12.72 -9.05
CA GLY A 251 -6.23 -13.99 -8.47
C GLY A 251 -5.94 -15.04 -9.55
N HIS A 252 -6.77 -15.09 -10.59
CA HIS A 252 -6.55 -15.96 -11.75
C HIS A 252 -5.35 -15.52 -12.58
N THR A 253 -5.10 -14.23 -12.78
CA THR A 253 -3.88 -13.76 -13.50
C THR A 253 -2.62 -14.04 -12.70
N ASN A 254 -2.60 -13.84 -11.38
CA ASN A 254 -1.44 -14.16 -10.54
C ASN A 254 -1.18 -15.67 -10.43
N LYS A 255 -2.23 -16.50 -10.32
CA LYS A 255 -2.10 -17.96 -10.42
C LYS A 255 -1.63 -18.38 -11.82
N ALA A 256 -2.12 -17.74 -12.89
CA ALA A 256 -1.68 -18.00 -14.26
C ALA A 256 -0.20 -17.63 -14.46
N VAL A 257 0.27 -16.50 -13.92
CA VAL A 257 1.68 -16.10 -13.97
C VAL A 257 2.55 -17.04 -13.15
N LYS A 258 2.16 -17.40 -11.92
CA LYS A 258 2.90 -18.37 -11.09
C LYS A 258 2.94 -19.76 -11.75
N SER A 259 1.81 -20.23 -12.30
CA SER A 259 1.72 -21.51 -13.03
C SER A 259 2.55 -21.47 -14.31
N ALA A 260 2.47 -20.42 -15.12
CA ALA A 260 3.28 -20.23 -16.32
C ALA A 260 4.78 -20.13 -16.01
N ARG A 261 5.17 -19.44 -14.93
CA ARG A 261 6.57 -19.41 -14.46
C ARG A 261 7.02 -20.81 -14.01
N LYS A 262 6.19 -21.56 -13.28
CA LYS A 262 6.51 -22.93 -12.85
C LYS A 262 6.60 -23.90 -14.05
N ALA A 263 5.72 -23.77 -15.04
CA ALA A 263 5.75 -24.53 -16.28
C ALA A 263 7.02 -24.24 -17.10
N ARG A 264 7.45 -22.97 -17.21
CA ARG A 264 8.73 -22.60 -17.84
C ARG A 264 9.92 -23.22 -17.11
N LYS A 265 9.95 -23.16 -15.77
CA LYS A 265 11.01 -23.81 -14.96
C LYS A 265 11.03 -25.33 -15.15
N ASN A 266 9.88 -25.98 -15.30
CA ASN A 266 9.79 -27.42 -15.53
C ASN A 266 10.27 -27.81 -16.93
N LYS A 267 9.94 -27.01 -17.96
CA LYS A 267 10.48 -27.21 -19.32
C LYS A 267 12.00 -27.09 -19.37
N ILE A 268 12.56 -26.09 -18.68
CA ILE A 268 14.03 -25.93 -18.57
C ILE A 268 14.66 -27.12 -17.86
N ARG A 269 14.08 -27.60 -16.75
CA ARG A 269 14.57 -28.80 -16.05
C ARG A 269 14.53 -30.05 -16.94
N CYS A 270 13.46 -30.24 -17.71
CA CYS A 270 13.36 -31.33 -18.67
C CYS A 270 14.45 -31.24 -19.76
N LEU A 271 14.68 -30.04 -20.31
CA LEU A 271 15.71 -29.81 -21.32
C LEU A 271 17.13 -30.11 -20.79
N ILE A 272 17.42 -29.71 -19.54
CA ILE A 272 18.70 -30.01 -18.88
C ILE A 272 18.88 -31.52 -18.69
N ILE A 273 17.84 -32.24 -18.24
CA ILE A 273 17.91 -33.71 -18.08
C ILE A 273 18.13 -34.40 -19.42
N CYS A 274 17.42 -34.00 -20.48
CA CYS A 274 17.62 -34.53 -21.83
C CYS A 274 19.05 -34.27 -22.33
N PHE A 275 19.63 -33.09 -22.07
CA PHE A 275 21.01 -32.76 -22.44
C PHE A 275 22.03 -33.64 -21.69
N ILE A 276 21.82 -33.90 -20.40
CA ILE A 276 22.69 -34.79 -19.62
C ILE A 276 22.64 -36.22 -20.16
N ILE A 277 21.45 -36.74 -20.46
CA ILE A 277 21.29 -38.08 -21.04
C ILE A 277 22.00 -38.15 -22.40
N PHE A 278 21.81 -37.15 -23.25
CA PHE A 278 22.49 -37.07 -24.55
C PHE A 278 24.02 -37.05 -24.39
N ALA A 279 24.55 -36.25 -23.45
CA ALA A 279 25.98 -36.20 -23.17
C ALA A 279 26.54 -37.55 -22.69
N ILE A 280 25.82 -38.26 -21.82
CA ILE A 280 26.21 -39.61 -21.35
C ILE A 280 26.26 -40.58 -22.53
N VAL A 281 25.24 -40.59 -23.40
CA VAL A 281 25.21 -41.45 -24.58
C VAL A 281 26.41 -41.15 -25.49
N VAL A 282 26.71 -39.87 -25.74
CA VAL A 282 27.88 -39.47 -26.54
C VAL A 282 29.18 -39.98 -25.91
N VAL A 283 29.38 -39.83 -24.60
CA VAL A 283 30.59 -40.32 -23.91
C VAL A 283 30.71 -41.84 -24.02
N VAL A 284 29.63 -42.59 -23.82
CA VAL A 284 29.63 -44.05 -23.88
C VAL A 284 29.93 -44.56 -25.29
N VAL A 285 29.52 -43.86 -26.35
CA VAL A 285 29.81 -44.25 -27.75
C VAL A 285 31.20 -43.78 -28.20
N VAL A 286 31.62 -42.58 -27.81
CA VAL A 286 32.87 -41.96 -28.29
C VAL A 286 34.10 -42.49 -27.54
N VAL A 287 34.01 -42.74 -26.23
CA VAL A 287 35.19 -43.20 -25.45
C VAL A 287 35.71 -44.56 -25.95
N PRO A 288 34.89 -45.61 -26.18
CA PRO A 288 35.39 -46.87 -26.70
C PRO A 288 35.97 -46.73 -28.11
N SER A 289 35.32 -45.95 -28.99
CA SER A 289 35.78 -45.77 -30.36
C SER A 289 37.11 -45.01 -30.44
N VAL A 290 37.34 -44.01 -29.59
CA VAL A 290 38.63 -43.29 -29.52
C VAL A 290 39.73 -44.14 -28.89
N VAL A 291 39.42 -44.95 -27.87
CA VAL A 291 40.40 -45.84 -27.23
C VAL A 291 40.84 -46.96 -28.18
N GLU A 292 39.93 -47.49 -29.00
CA GLU A 292 40.29 -48.47 -30.05
C GLU A 292 41.16 -47.84 -31.14
N THR A 293 40.94 -46.57 -31.49
CA THR A 293 41.74 -45.88 -32.52
C THR A 293 43.15 -45.51 -32.05
N ARG A 294 43.42 -45.55 -30.74
CA ARG A 294 44.73 -45.19 -30.14
C ARG A 294 45.60 -46.39 -29.72
N LYS A 295 45.12 -47.62 -29.89
CA LYS A 295 45.94 -48.83 -29.76
C LYS A 295 46.45 -49.28 -31.12
#